data_AF-A0A2I1HPA9-F1
#
_entry.id   AF-A0A2I1HPA9-F1
#
_cell.length_a   1.000
_cell.length_b   1.000
_cell.length_c   1.000
_cell.angle_alpha   90.00
_cell.angle_beta   90.00
_cell.angle_gamma   90.00
#
_symmetry.space_group_name_H-M   'P 1'
#
loop_
_entity.id
_entity.type
_entity.pdbx_description
1 polymer ?
#
loop_
_entity_poly.entity_id
_entity_poly.type
_entity_poly.pdbx_seq_one_letter_code
_entity_poly.pdbx_strand_id
1 'polypeptide(L)'
;YYNFLLPFPDQDIGIIPVQPVKDNNVPTDEPTVPTDPIFDKVPSYLIPLIPEEPFYVGGLLNQPSFMNIKRKKLQPLTVGSDPWLAHMEAIYREHELTRKHNENLLAFSIKWGVDSSRAEYRENMLNRVVDYTDAFHEYESKKLEIASRPPPLPVPKDTKKGKQKKKNKQADKSTSTSRPKIKTENEILEDLLSAVNTYEDQPSMLRCSTKFYEPEVTVMDANLTKRRADINSNLDSHHGFIKTKKVCIALDRLSSDSSSCNDTK
;
A
#
# COMPACT_ATOMS: atom_id res chain seq x y z
N TYR A 1 37.26 14.03 16.40
CA TYR A 1 37.62 13.79 14.98
C TYR A 1 38.16 12.38 14.88
N TYR A 2 37.35 11.44 14.41
CA TYR A 2 37.74 10.05 14.20
C TYR A 2 37.61 9.76 12.70
N ASN A 3 38.74 9.53 12.05
CA ASN A 3 38.81 9.09 10.66
C ASN A 3 38.77 7.55 10.64
N PHE A 4 37.81 6.99 9.92
CA PHE A 4 37.82 5.57 9.58
C PHE A 4 38.83 5.33 8.44
N LEU A 5 39.79 4.45 8.67
CA LEU A 5 40.68 3.95 7.61
C LEU A 5 39.92 2.90 6.80
N LEU A 6 39.74 3.16 5.50
CA LEU A 6 39.22 2.16 4.55
C LEU A 6 40.26 1.05 4.35
N PRO A 7 39.86 -0.22 4.25
CA PRO A 7 40.77 -1.35 4.39
C PRO A 7 41.38 -1.79 3.06
N PHE A 8 41.99 -0.91 2.24
CA PHE A 8 42.80 -1.36 1.07
C PHE A 8 43.85 -0.30 0.71
N PRO A 9 45.12 -0.41 1.14
CA PRO A 9 46.14 0.57 0.78
C PRO A 9 46.81 0.29 -0.59
N ASP A 10 46.76 -0.94 -1.12
CA ASP A 10 47.62 -1.33 -2.25
C ASP A 10 46.88 -2.11 -3.35
N GLN A 11 45.81 -1.54 -3.90
CA GLN A 11 45.39 -1.90 -5.25
C GLN A 11 45.72 -0.74 -6.17
N ASP A 12 46.75 -0.93 -7.00
CA ASP A 12 47.05 -0.12 -8.17
C ASP A 12 45.86 -0.24 -9.14
N ILE A 13 44.79 0.51 -8.87
CA ILE A 13 43.70 0.71 -9.81
C ILE A 13 44.29 1.62 -10.88
N GLY A 14 44.81 1.01 -11.94
CA GLY A 14 45.18 1.74 -13.15
C GLY A 14 43.99 2.59 -13.57
N ILE A 15 44.11 3.91 -13.36
CA ILE A 15 43.15 4.89 -13.85
C ILE A 15 43.30 4.88 -15.36
N ILE A 16 42.49 4.06 -16.03
CA ILE A 16 42.25 4.20 -17.46
C ILE A 16 41.55 5.56 -17.60
N PRO A 17 42.10 6.53 -18.33
CA PRO A 17 41.39 7.77 -18.60
C PRO A 17 40.15 7.38 -19.41
N VAL A 18 38.99 7.44 -18.77
CA VAL A 18 37.70 7.38 -19.44
C VAL A 18 37.69 8.59 -20.36
N GLN A 19 37.75 8.34 -21.67
CA GLN A 19 37.52 9.38 -22.67
C GLN A 19 36.23 10.11 -22.31
N PRO A 20 36.17 11.44 -22.40
CA PRO A 20 34.92 12.15 -22.22
C PRO A 20 33.93 11.58 -23.23
N VAL A 21 32.94 10.86 -22.71
CA VAL A 21 31.75 10.46 -23.47
C VAL A 21 31.20 11.79 -23.97
N LYS A 22 31.22 11.98 -25.30
CA LYS A 22 30.56 13.11 -25.93
C LYS A 22 29.16 13.16 -25.34
N ASP A 23 28.81 14.29 -24.75
CA ASP A 23 27.43 14.63 -24.45
C ASP A 23 26.65 14.40 -25.74
N ASN A 24 25.97 13.24 -25.80
CA ASN A 24 24.90 13.07 -26.74
C ASN A 24 23.94 14.17 -26.33
N ASN A 25 23.83 15.20 -27.17
CA ASN A 25 22.77 16.19 -27.10
C ASN A 25 21.48 15.38 -26.98
N VAL A 26 21.01 15.19 -25.75
CA VAL A 26 19.63 14.80 -25.48
C VAL A 26 18.87 15.93 -26.14
N PRO A 27 18.05 15.68 -27.17
CA PRO A 27 17.12 16.68 -27.61
C PRO A 27 16.31 17.01 -26.37
N THR A 28 16.58 18.18 -25.79
CA THR A 28 15.58 18.83 -24.96
C THR A 28 14.54 19.21 -25.98
N ASP A 29 13.66 18.26 -26.30
CA ASP A 29 12.40 18.55 -26.95
C ASP A 29 11.67 19.41 -25.93
N GLU A 30 11.93 20.72 -25.98
CA GLU A 30 10.96 21.68 -25.52
C GLU A 30 9.64 21.23 -26.13
N PRO A 31 8.59 20.97 -25.33
CA PRO A 31 7.29 20.66 -25.89
C PRO A 31 6.94 21.86 -26.75
N THR A 32 7.04 21.70 -28.07
CA THR A 32 6.59 22.68 -29.03
C THR A 32 5.08 22.69 -28.83
N VAL A 33 4.61 23.58 -27.95
CA VAL A 33 3.20 23.79 -27.69
C VAL A 33 2.59 24.11 -29.04
N PRO A 34 1.70 23.26 -29.58
CA PRO A 34 1.01 23.59 -30.81
C PRO A 34 0.30 24.91 -30.55
N THR A 35 0.72 25.98 -31.22
CA THR A 35 0.03 27.28 -31.16
C THR A 35 -1.21 27.20 -32.05
N ASP A 36 -2.01 26.16 -31.84
CA ASP A 36 -3.37 26.09 -32.35
C ASP A 36 -4.22 26.93 -31.39
N PRO A 37 -4.85 28.01 -31.87
CA PRO A 37 -5.65 28.92 -31.02
C PRO A 37 -6.84 28.23 -30.34
N ILE A 38 -7.12 26.97 -30.71
CA ILE A 38 -8.11 26.09 -30.10
C ILE A 38 -7.70 25.69 -28.68
N PHE A 39 -6.40 25.53 -28.41
CA PHE A 39 -5.89 25.07 -27.12
C PHE A 39 -5.61 26.19 -26.11
N ASP A 40 -5.74 27.46 -26.49
CA ASP A 40 -5.60 28.59 -25.57
C ASP A 40 -6.55 28.51 -24.35
N LYS A 41 -7.67 27.80 -24.51
CA LYS A 41 -8.69 27.58 -23.46
C LYS A 41 -8.48 26.28 -22.68
N VAL A 42 -7.47 25.48 -23.04
CA VAL A 42 -7.20 24.17 -22.43
C VAL A 42 -5.97 24.27 -21.54
N PRO A 43 -6.07 23.94 -20.24
CA PRO A 43 -4.91 23.86 -19.37
C PRO A 43 -3.81 22.95 -19.94
N SER A 44 -2.56 23.41 -19.89
CA SER A 44 -1.43 22.75 -20.55
C SER A 44 -1.20 21.30 -20.11
N TYR A 45 -1.42 20.99 -18.84
CA TYR A 45 -1.27 19.64 -18.29
C TYR A 45 -2.32 18.64 -18.81
N LEU A 46 -3.43 19.12 -19.38
CA LEU A 46 -4.45 18.28 -19.98
C LEU A 46 -4.15 17.96 -21.46
N ILE A 47 -3.36 18.79 -22.13
CA ILE A 47 -3.06 18.65 -23.57
C ILE A 47 -2.49 17.27 -23.92
N PRO A 48 -1.52 16.71 -23.17
CA PRO A 48 -0.99 15.38 -23.47
C PRO A 48 -2.00 14.24 -23.30
N LEU A 49 -3.10 14.48 -22.58
CA LEU A 49 -4.12 13.48 -22.25
C LEU A 49 -5.36 13.59 -23.15
N ILE A 50 -5.38 14.51 -24.11
CA ILE A 50 -6.52 14.67 -25.01
C ILE A 50 -6.63 13.41 -25.88
N PRO A 51 -7.73 12.66 -25.81
CA PRO A 51 -7.91 11.48 -26.63
C PRO A 51 -8.17 11.86 -28.09
N GLU A 52 -7.89 10.93 -28.99
CA GLU A 52 -8.17 11.09 -30.42
C GLU A 52 -9.68 11.14 -30.70
N GLU A 53 -10.47 10.47 -29.87
CA GLU A 53 -11.93 10.44 -30.00
C GLU A 53 -12.59 11.64 -29.31
N PRO A 54 -13.58 12.28 -29.94
CA PRO A 54 -14.25 13.42 -29.35
C PRO A 54 -15.25 13.00 -28.27
N PHE A 55 -15.42 13.84 -27.26
CA PHE A 55 -16.42 13.62 -26.21
C PHE A 55 -17.81 14.06 -26.62
N TYR A 56 -18.82 13.44 -26.04
CA TYR A 56 -20.22 13.83 -26.16
C TYR A 56 -20.81 14.06 -24.76
N VAL A 57 -22.00 14.67 -24.73
CA VAL A 57 -22.73 14.92 -23.48
C VAL A 57 -22.91 13.60 -22.71
N GLY A 58 -22.31 13.54 -21.52
CA GLY A 58 -22.23 12.35 -20.68
C GLY A 58 -20.99 12.38 -19.79
N GLY A 59 -20.97 11.60 -18.71
CA GLY A 59 -19.75 11.40 -17.91
C GLY A 59 -18.72 10.52 -18.63
N LEU A 60 -17.53 10.35 -18.03
CA LEU A 60 -16.44 9.50 -18.53
C LEU A 60 -16.91 8.09 -18.90
N LEU A 61 -17.63 7.44 -18.00
CA LEU A 61 -18.16 6.07 -18.18
C LEU A 61 -19.50 6.01 -18.92
N ASN A 62 -20.08 7.16 -19.28
CA ASN A 62 -21.44 7.25 -19.84
C ASN A 62 -21.43 7.87 -21.24
N GLN A 63 -20.34 7.67 -21.99
CA GLN A 63 -20.26 8.13 -23.37
C GLN A 63 -21.26 7.36 -24.25
N PRO A 64 -21.97 8.07 -25.15
CA PRO A 64 -22.92 7.43 -26.05
C PRO A 64 -22.20 6.49 -27.01
N SER A 65 -22.79 5.32 -27.26
CA SER A 65 -22.24 4.39 -28.25
C SER A 65 -22.25 4.98 -29.67
N PHE A 66 -21.33 4.52 -30.51
CA PHE A 66 -21.21 4.91 -31.91
C PHE A 66 -22.55 4.87 -32.68
N MET A 67 -23.33 3.81 -32.48
CA MET A 67 -24.64 3.66 -33.13
C MET A 67 -25.64 4.75 -32.71
N ASN A 68 -25.60 5.17 -31.45
CA ASN A 68 -26.45 6.24 -30.94
C ASN A 68 -26.02 7.61 -31.46
N ILE A 69 -24.71 7.87 -31.52
CA ILE A 69 -24.15 9.09 -32.10
C ILE A 69 -24.64 9.25 -33.54
N LYS A 70 -24.50 8.19 -34.36
CA LYS A 70 -24.93 8.22 -35.76
C LYS A 70 -26.45 8.36 -35.93
N ARG A 71 -27.25 7.60 -35.17
CA ARG A 71 -28.72 7.65 -35.26
C ARG A 71 -29.30 8.99 -34.84
N LYS A 72 -28.74 9.59 -33.78
CA LYS A 72 -29.22 10.85 -33.21
C LYS A 72 -28.47 12.08 -33.73
N LYS A 73 -27.44 11.90 -34.58
CA LYS A 73 -26.57 12.96 -35.08
C LYS A 73 -26.04 13.85 -33.96
N LEU A 74 -25.54 13.23 -32.89
CA LEU A 74 -25.03 13.95 -31.73
C LEU A 74 -23.80 14.78 -32.14
N GLN A 75 -23.72 15.99 -31.60
CA GLN A 75 -22.54 16.84 -31.76
C GLN A 75 -21.56 16.59 -30.61
N PRO A 76 -20.26 16.56 -30.90
CA PRO A 76 -19.26 16.48 -29.86
C PRO A 76 -19.22 17.76 -29.03
N LEU A 77 -18.70 17.65 -27.82
CA LEU A 77 -18.44 18.77 -26.94
C LEU A 77 -17.35 19.66 -27.53
N THR A 78 -17.57 20.98 -27.49
CA THR A 78 -16.58 21.96 -27.93
C THR A 78 -15.35 21.90 -27.02
N VAL A 79 -14.16 21.77 -27.60
CA VAL A 79 -12.88 21.80 -26.88
C VAL A 79 -12.78 23.09 -26.06
N GLY A 80 -12.39 22.96 -24.79
CA GLY A 80 -12.29 24.10 -23.85
C GLY A 80 -13.62 24.63 -23.31
N SER A 81 -14.76 24.01 -23.62
CA SER A 81 -16.03 24.30 -22.91
C SER A 81 -16.06 23.67 -21.52
N ASP A 82 -16.81 24.23 -20.56
CA ASP A 82 -16.89 23.70 -19.19
C ASP A 82 -17.24 22.20 -19.13
N PRO A 83 -18.22 21.67 -19.91
CA PRO A 83 -18.51 20.24 -19.91
C PRO A 83 -17.36 19.39 -20.46
N TRP A 84 -16.59 19.92 -21.42
CA TRP A 84 -15.42 19.25 -21.97
C TRP A 84 -14.26 19.23 -20.96
N LEU A 85 -14.01 20.35 -20.29
CA LEU A 85 -13.00 20.47 -19.24
C LEU A 85 -13.30 19.56 -18.06
N ALA A 86 -14.57 19.47 -17.62
CA ALA A 86 -14.97 18.54 -16.57
C ALA A 86 -14.70 17.07 -16.94
N HIS A 87 -14.82 16.73 -18.22
CA HIS A 87 -14.50 15.39 -18.73
C HIS A 87 -13.00 15.12 -18.72
N MET A 88 -12.20 16.08 -19.21
CA MET A 88 -10.74 16.01 -19.17
C MET A 88 -10.19 15.92 -17.74
N GLU A 89 -10.80 16.62 -16.79
CA GLU A 89 -10.41 16.54 -15.38
C GLU A 89 -10.67 15.15 -14.78
N ALA A 90 -11.72 14.45 -15.25
CA ALA A 90 -11.96 13.06 -14.86
C ALA A 90 -10.88 12.13 -15.41
N ILE A 91 -10.47 12.31 -16.68
CA ILE A 91 -9.37 11.56 -17.31
C ILE A 91 -8.06 11.82 -16.57
N TYR A 92 -7.76 13.08 -16.26
CA TYR A 92 -6.55 13.45 -15.52
C TYR A 92 -6.49 12.77 -14.15
N ARG A 93 -7.61 12.74 -13.42
CA ARG A 93 -7.68 12.03 -12.13
C ARG A 93 -7.43 10.54 -12.27
N GLU A 94 -7.98 9.89 -13.30
CA GLU A 94 -7.72 8.48 -13.58
C GLU A 94 -6.25 8.25 -13.93
N HIS A 95 -5.68 9.10 -14.80
CA HIS A 95 -4.26 9.07 -15.14
C HIS A 95 -3.36 9.19 -13.91
N GLU A 96 -3.64 10.13 -13.01
CA GLU A 96 -2.89 10.31 -11.76
C GLU A 96 -3.00 9.10 -10.83
N LEU A 97 -4.17 8.48 -10.75
CA LEU A 97 -4.37 7.25 -9.98
C LEU A 97 -3.54 6.09 -10.58
N THR A 98 -3.55 5.93 -11.90
CA THR A 98 -2.75 4.91 -12.60
C THR A 98 -1.25 5.17 -12.42
N ARG A 99 -0.80 6.41 -12.58
CA ARG A 99 0.59 6.80 -12.38
C ARG A 99 1.07 6.46 -10.97
N LYS A 100 0.32 6.87 -9.94
CA LYS A 100 0.62 6.57 -8.54
C LYS A 100 0.59 5.06 -8.27
N HIS A 101 -0.35 4.33 -8.85
CA HIS A 101 -0.40 2.87 -8.73
C HIS A 101 0.86 2.21 -9.32
N ASN A 102 1.29 2.63 -10.51
CA ASN A 102 2.51 2.12 -11.15
C ASN A 102 3.78 2.47 -10.36
N GLU A 103 3.87 3.68 -9.81
CA GLU A 103 4.96 4.08 -8.92
C GLU A 103 5.02 3.19 -7.67
N ASN A 104 3.87 2.93 -7.05
CA ASN A 104 3.76 2.02 -5.90
C ASN A 104 4.16 0.59 -6.28
N LEU A 105 3.70 0.07 -7.42
CA LEU A 105 4.08 -1.26 -7.91
C LEU A 105 5.58 -1.39 -8.09
N LEU A 106 6.25 -0.38 -8.65
CA LEU A 106 7.70 -0.36 -8.77
C LEU A 106 8.37 -0.36 -7.39
N ALA A 107 7.91 0.48 -6.48
CA ALA A 107 8.42 0.53 -5.11
C ALA A 107 8.25 -0.81 -4.38
N PHE A 108 7.10 -1.48 -4.53
CA PHE A 108 6.86 -2.81 -3.97
C PHE A 108 7.78 -3.86 -4.59
N SER A 109 7.97 -3.81 -5.92
CA SER A 109 8.86 -4.74 -6.63
C SER A 109 10.30 -4.63 -6.11
N ILE A 110 10.78 -3.41 -5.87
CA ILE A 110 12.09 -3.14 -5.26
C ILE A 110 12.13 -3.63 -3.81
N LYS A 111 11.12 -3.28 -2.99
CA LYS A 111 11.02 -3.67 -1.58
C LYS A 111 11.07 -5.19 -1.39
N TRP A 112 10.34 -5.93 -2.21
CA TRP A 112 10.18 -7.37 -2.08
C TRP A 112 11.16 -8.18 -2.94
N GLY A 113 11.85 -7.54 -3.87
CA GLY A 113 12.80 -8.17 -4.79
C GLY A 113 12.15 -9.21 -5.71
N VAL A 114 10.93 -8.96 -6.16
CA VAL A 114 10.14 -9.85 -7.04
C VAL A 114 9.44 -9.05 -8.13
N ASP A 115 8.83 -9.74 -9.10
CA ASP A 115 8.01 -9.09 -10.13
C ASP A 115 6.80 -8.35 -9.52
N SER A 116 6.26 -7.38 -10.27
CA SER A 116 5.24 -6.46 -9.77
C SER A 116 3.96 -7.14 -9.30
N SER A 117 3.59 -8.26 -9.91
CA SER A 117 2.37 -8.98 -9.56
C SER A 117 2.49 -9.69 -8.21
N ARG A 118 3.63 -10.35 -7.97
CA ARG A 118 3.94 -10.97 -6.67
C ARG A 118 4.21 -9.91 -5.61
N ALA A 119 4.82 -8.78 -5.97
CA ALA A 119 5.09 -7.69 -5.05
C ALA A 119 3.81 -7.04 -4.54
N GLU A 120 2.85 -6.78 -5.44
CA GLU A 120 1.54 -6.26 -5.09
C GLU A 120 0.79 -7.21 -4.15
N TYR A 121 0.79 -8.52 -4.46
CA TYR A 121 0.21 -9.54 -3.59
C TYR A 121 0.80 -9.50 -2.18
N ARG A 122 2.14 -9.47 -2.07
CA ARG A 122 2.84 -9.44 -0.78
C ARG A 122 2.52 -8.18 0.01
N GLU A 123 2.47 -7.02 -0.65
CA GLU A 123 2.12 -5.77 0.02
C GLU A 123 0.67 -5.77 0.49
N ASN A 124 -0.27 -6.21 -0.34
CA ASN A 124 -1.68 -6.32 0.03
C ASN A 124 -1.88 -7.31 1.18
N MET A 125 -1.13 -8.40 1.20
CA MET A 125 -1.15 -9.36 2.31
C MET A 125 -0.58 -8.75 3.60
N LEU A 126 0.54 -8.03 3.50
CA LEU A 126 1.13 -7.33 4.64
C LEU A 126 0.14 -6.32 5.22
N ASN A 127 -0.47 -5.47 4.39
CA ASN A 127 -1.42 -4.45 4.83
C ASN A 127 -2.60 -5.07 5.59
N ARG A 128 -3.21 -6.15 5.04
CA ARG A 128 -4.31 -6.85 5.71
C ARG A 128 -3.93 -7.45 7.06
N VAL A 129 -2.73 -8.01 7.16
CA VAL A 129 -2.22 -8.56 8.44
C VAL A 129 -1.98 -7.44 9.46
N VAL A 130 -1.43 -6.30 9.02
CA VAL A 130 -1.24 -5.12 9.86
C VAL A 130 -2.59 -4.59 10.34
N ASP A 131 -3.56 -4.36 9.45
CA ASP A 131 -4.90 -3.86 9.78
C ASP A 131 -5.60 -4.76 10.81
N TYR A 132 -5.53 -6.08 10.61
CA TYR A 132 -6.07 -7.03 11.59
C TYR A 132 -5.35 -6.94 12.94
N THR A 133 -4.02 -6.90 12.92
CA THR A 133 -3.22 -6.87 14.16
C THR A 133 -3.46 -5.60 14.95
N ASP A 134 -3.55 -4.45 14.28
CA ASP A 134 -3.83 -3.15 14.88
C ASP A 134 -5.25 -3.13 15.49
N ALA A 135 -6.26 -3.57 14.72
CA ALA A 135 -7.63 -3.68 15.23
C ALA A 135 -7.74 -4.62 16.45
N PHE A 136 -7.06 -5.77 16.39
CA PHE A 136 -7.04 -6.72 17.49
C PHE A 136 -6.34 -6.15 18.72
N HIS A 137 -5.21 -5.46 18.52
CA HIS A 137 -4.48 -4.79 19.58
C HIS A 137 -5.33 -3.70 20.26
N GLU A 138 -6.02 -2.87 19.48
CA GLU A 138 -6.92 -1.84 20.03
C GLU A 138 -8.05 -2.44 20.87
N TYR A 139 -8.67 -3.51 20.35
CA TYR A 139 -9.72 -4.25 21.05
C TYR A 139 -9.23 -4.83 22.40
N GLU A 140 -8.12 -5.57 22.40
CA GLU A 140 -7.56 -6.17 23.62
C GLU A 140 -7.05 -5.11 24.61
N SER A 141 -6.44 -4.04 24.11
CA SER A 141 -6.03 -2.89 24.93
C SER A 141 -7.22 -2.27 25.66
N LYS A 142 -8.37 -2.14 24.96
CA LYS A 142 -9.58 -1.59 25.56
C LYS A 142 -10.17 -2.52 26.63
N LYS A 143 -10.14 -3.84 26.40
CA LYS A 143 -10.55 -4.84 27.41
C LYS A 143 -9.70 -4.74 28.67
N LEU A 144 -8.38 -4.64 28.50
CA LEU A 144 -7.45 -4.48 29.63
C LEU A 144 -7.69 -3.17 30.38
N GLU A 145 -7.94 -2.07 29.66
CA GLU A 145 -8.27 -0.78 30.27
C GLU A 145 -9.51 -0.90 31.16
N ILE A 146 -10.60 -1.49 30.65
CA ILE A 146 -11.84 -1.68 31.41
C ILE A 146 -11.61 -2.61 32.61
N ALA A 147 -10.91 -3.73 32.42
CA ALA A 147 -10.63 -4.69 33.49
C ALA A 147 -9.73 -4.13 34.59
N SER A 148 -8.85 -3.18 34.25
CA SER A 148 -7.95 -2.52 35.21
C SER A 148 -8.62 -1.46 36.08
N ARG A 149 -9.84 -1.03 35.72
CA ARG A 149 -10.56 0.01 36.47
C ARG A 149 -11.08 -0.55 37.79
N PRO A 150 -10.90 0.16 38.91
CA PRO A 150 -11.47 -0.25 40.18
C PRO A 150 -13.01 -0.29 40.08
N PRO A 151 -13.68 -1.22 40.77
CA PRO A 151 -15.13 -1.31 40.74
C PRO A 151 -15.78 0.00 41.19
N PRO A 152 -16.91 0.41 40.59
CA PRO A 152 -17.61 1.62 41.00
C PRO A 152 -17.93 1.56 42.49
N LEU A 153 -17.52 2.59 43.24
CA LEU A 153 -17.88 2.69 44.65
C LEU A 153 -19.42 2.69 44.76
N PRO A 154 -20.00 1.92 45.70
CA PRO A 154 -21.44 1.90 45.89
C PRO A 154 -21.94 3.31 46.20
N VAL A 155 -22.77 3.86 45.30
CA VAL A 155 -23.45 5.13 45.53
C VAL A 155 -24.40 4.94 46.71
N PRO A 156 -24.30 5.74 47.79
CA PRO A 156 -25.26 5.70 48.88
C PRO A 156 -26.66 5.91 48.33
N LYS A 157 -27.54 4.92 48.51
CA LYS A 157 -28.97 5.09 48.25
C LYS A 157 -29.49 6.07 49.30
N ASP A 158 -29.56 7.35 48.95
CA ASP A 158 -30.25 8.35 49.74
C ASP A 158 -31.76 8.05 49.72
N THR A 159 -32.17 7.15 50.62
CA THR A 159 -33.54 7.08 51.09
C THR A 159 -33.80 8.33 51.93
N LYS A 160 -34.46 9.35 51.35
CA LYS A 160 -35.36 10.24 52.11
C LYS A 160 -36.35 10.98 51.22
N LYS A 161 -37.62 10.63 51.44
CA LYS A 161 -38.83 11.37 51.03
C LYS A 161 -38.73 12.84 51.48
N GLY A 162 -38.99 13.78 50.57
CA GLY A 162 -39.17 15.19 50.89
C GLY A 162 -39.95 15.92 49.80
N LYS A 163 -41.23 16.17 50.05
CA LYS A 163 -42.09 17.05 49.24
C LYS A 163 -41.48 18.46 49.20
N GLN A 164 -41.29 19.05 48.03
CA GLN A 164 -41.42 20.52 47.90
C GLN A 164 -41.73 21.01 46.46
N LYS A 165 -42.92 21.59 46.36
CA LYS A 165 -43.38 22.74 45.54
C LYS A 165 -43.11 22.80 44.03
N LYS A 166 -44.21 22.65 43.28
CA LYS A 166 -44.50 23.35 42.01
C LYS A 166 -44.15 24.85 42.10
N LYS A 167 -43.35 25.35 41.15
CA LYS A 167 -43.56 26.66 40.54
C LYS A 167 -42.88 26.80 39.16
N ASN A 168 -43.70 27.28 38.23
CA ASN A 168 -43.46 28.06 37.01
C ASN A 168 -42.76 27.44 35.78
N LYS A 169 -43.59 27.33 34.73
CA LYS A 169 -43.23 27.40 33.31
C LYS A 169 -42.57 28.75 33.02
N GLN A 170 -41.41 28.74 32.39
CA GLN A 170 -41.07 29.72 31.36
C GLN A 170 -40.14 29.05 30.34
N ALA A 171 -40.37 29.37 29.08
CA ALA A 171 -39.88 28.68 27.92
C ALA A 171 -38.38 28.90 27.70
N ASP A 172 -37.64 27.80 27.59
CA ASP A 172 -36.38 27.76 26.85
C ASP A 172 -36.57 26.83 25.65
N LYS A 173 -36.82 27.43 24.48
CA LYS A 173 -36.47 26.79 23.20
C LYS A 173 -34.95 26.81 23.12
N SER A 174 -34.31 25.91 23.85
CA SER A 174 -32.89 25.65 23.74
C SER A 174 -32.68 24.80 22.51
N THR A 175 -32.09 25.42 21.50
CA THR A 175 -31.55 24.81 20.29
C THR A 175 -30.73 23.58 20.72
N SER A 176 -31.26 22.39 20.42
CA SER A 176 -30.59 21.12 20.67
C SER A 176 -29.39 21.01 19.73
N THR A 177 -28.30 21.69 20.06
CA THR A 177 -26.96 21.31 19.62
C THR A 177 -26.77 19.88 20.09
N SER A 178 -26.79 18.91 19.18
CA SER A 178 -26.57 17.51 19.53
C SER A 178 -25.22 17.41 20.21
N ARG A 179 -25.20 17.24 21.54
CA ARG A 179 -24.00 16.78 22.22
C ARG A 179 -23.61 15.47 21.55
N PRO A 180 -22.34 15.28 21.17
CA PRO A 180 -21.89 13.97 20.71
C PRO A 180 -22.29 12.97 21.78
N LYS A 181 -23.00 11.91 21.37
CA LYS A 181 -23.34 10.79 22.25
C LYS A 181 -22.01 10.28 22.79
N ILE A 182 -21.80 10.44 24.10
CA ILE A 182 -20.67 9.83 24.79
C ILE A 182 -20.91 8.33 24.66
N LYS A 183 -20.12 7.66 23.79
CA LYS A 183 -20.24 6.22 23.61
C LYS A 183 -19.96 5.54 24.95
N THR A 184 -20.77 4.55 25.27
CA THR A 184 -20.55 3.74 26.48
C THR A 184 -19.34 2.83 26.24
N GLU A 185 -18.63 2.40 27.29
CA GLU A 185 -17.48 1.48 27.14
C GLU A 185 -17.84 0.21 26.37
N ASN A 186 -19.03 -0.34 26.61
CA ASN A 186 -19.55 -1.49 25.86
C ASN A 186 -19.76 -1.17 24.38
N GLU A 187 -20.25 0.03 24.05
CA GLU A 187 -20.47 0.46 22.67
C GLU A 187 -19.13 0.61 21.93
N ILE A 188 -18.11 1.15 22.60
CA ILE A 188 -16.74 1.23 22.07
C ILE A 188 -16.19 -0.18 21.84
N LEU A 189 -16.42 -1.11 22.76
CA LEU A 189 -15.90 -2.47 22.66
C LEU A 189 -16.56 -3.25 21.51
N GLU A 190 -17.87 -3.07 21.29
CA GLU A 190 -18.59 -3.65 20.16
C GLU A 190 -18.11 -3.09 18.81
N ASP A 191 -17.86 -1.78 18.73
CA ASP A 191 -17.30 -1.16 17.52
C ASP A 191 -15.91 -1.74 17.18
N LEU A 192 -15.05 -1.89 18.19
CA LEU A 192 -13.72 -2.47 18.02
C LEU A 192 -13.79 -3.96 17.63
N LEU A 193 -14.69 -4.73 18.25
CA LEU A 193 -14.91 -6.13 17.87
C LEU A 193 -15.42 -6.25 16.43
N SER A 194 -16.32 -5.36 16.01
CA SER A 194 -16.81 -5.28 14.64
C SER A 194 -15.66 -5.01 13.64
N ALA A 195 -14.73 -4.11 14.00
CA ALA A 195 -13.53 -3.87 13.20
C ALA A 195 -12.65 -5.13 13.09
N VAL A 196 -12.39 -5.83 14.20
CA VAL A 196 -11.63 -7.09 14.20
C VAL A 196 -12.28 -8.12 13.26
N ASN A 197 -13.59 -8.34 13.40
CA ASN A 197 -14.33 -9.29 12.56
C ASN A 197 -14.29 -8.90 11.07
N THR A 198 -14.24 -7.60 10.77
CA THR A 198 -14.14 -7.11 9.38
C THR A 198 -12.78 -7.45 8.75
N TYR A 199 -11.71 -7.51 9.55
CA TYR A 199 -10.35 -7.76 9.07
C TYR A 199 -9.93 -9.23 9.17
N GLU A 200 -10.49 -10.02 10.08
CA GLU A 200 -10.09 -11.41 10.39
C GLU A 200 -10.01 -12.30 9.13
N ASP A 201 -11.05 -12.28 8.29
CA ASP A 201 -11.11 -13.14 7.10
C ASP A 201 -10.33 -12.58 5.90
N GLN A 202 -9.90 -11.32 5.94
CA GLN A 202 -9.33 -10.65 4.78
C GLN A 202 -8.03 -11.29 4.26
N PRO A 203 -7.07 -11.72 5.11
CA PRO A 203 -5.88 -12.42 4.64
C PRO A 203 -6.22 -13.75 3.95
N SER A 204 -7.17 -14.51 4.52
CA SER A 204 -7.63 -15.78 3.96
C SER A 204 -8.34 -15.57 2.61
N MET A 205 -9.23 -14.57 2.53
CA MET A 205 -9.91 -14.21 1.29
C MET A 205 -8.93 -13.77 0.21
N LEU A 206 -7.93 -12.94 0.55
CA LEU A 206 -6.92 -12.49 -0.41
C LEU A 206 -6.15 -13.68 -0.96
N ARG A 207 -5.72 -14.61 -0.11
CA ARG A 207 -5.05 -15.84 -0.53
C ARG A 207 -5.92 -16.69 -1.46
N CYS A 208 -7.23 -16.80 -1.18
CA CYS A 208 -8.15 -17.57 -2.00
C CYS A 208 -8.44 -16.94 -3.37
N SER A 209 -8.48 -15.61 -3.46
CA SER A 209 -8.72 -14.90 -4.72
C SER A 209 -7.47 -14.83 -5.61
N THR A 210 -6.29 -15.00 -5.02
CA THR A 210 -4.99 -14.89 -5.69
C THR A 210 -4.37 -16.23 -6.03
N LYS A 211 -5.17 -17.31 -6.19
CA LYS A 211 -4.72 -18.68 -6.53
C LYS A 211 -3.78 -18.78 -7.75
N PHE A 212 -3.70 -17.75 -8.60
CA PHE A 212 -2.74 -17.68 -9.71
C PHE A 212 -1.32 -17.27 -9.29
N TYR A 213 -1.18 -16.67 -8.10
CA TYR A 213 0.08 -16.38 -7.43
C TYR A 213 0.25 -17.40 -6.31
N GLU A 214 0.35 -18.68 -6.66
CA GLU A 214 0.87 -19.65 -5.71
C GLU A 214 2.30 -19.18 -5.39
N PRO A 215 2.58 -18.66 -4.17
CA PRO A 215 3.92 -18.31 -3.82
C PRO A 215 4.64 -19.65 -3.69
N GLU A 216 5.38 -20.02 -4.73
CA GLU A 216 6.50 -20.94 -4.69
C GLU A 216 6.45 -21.89 -3.47
N VAL A 217 5.61 -22.93 -3.55
CA VAL A 217 5.98 -24.21 -2.94
C VAL A 217 7.22 -24.78 -3.66
N THR A 218 7.59 -24.17 -4.78
CA THR A 218 8.81 -24.42 -5.57
C THR A 218 9.97 -23.56 -5.08
N VAL A 219 10.83 -24.19 -4.26
CA VAL A 219 12.25 -23.83 -4.04
C VAL A 219 12.47 -22.41 -3.53
N MET A 220 12.96 -22.28 -2.29
CA MET A 220 13.62 -21.04 -1.89
C MET A 220 14.75 -20.78 -2.88
N ASP A 221 14.53 -19.92 -3.88
CA ASP A 221 15.60 -19.43 -4.72
C ASP A 221 16.66 -18.90 -3.77
N ALA A 222 17.84 -19.51 -3.84
CA ALA A 222 18.94 -19.16 -2.98
C ALA A 222 19.26 -17.70 -3.26
N ASN A 223 18.77 -16.80 -2.42
CA ASN A 223 19.15 -15.40 -2.46
C ASN A 223 20.64 -15.37 -2.05
N LEU A 224 21.52 -15.47 -3.05
CA LEU A 224 22.97 -15.58 -2.87
C LEU A 224 23.55 -14.33 -2.21
N THR A 225 22.82 -13.20 -2.22
CA THR A 225 23.21 -11.95 -1.56
C THR A 225 22.68 -11.84 -0.13
N LYS A 226 21.78 -12.74 0.32
CA LYS A 226 21.31 -12.77 1.70
C LYS A 226 22.39 -13.41 2.59
N ARG A 227 22.88 -12.67 3.59
CA ARG A 227 23.82 -13.17 4.59
C ARG A 227 23.27 -14.46 5.21
N ARG A 228 24.04 -15.54 5.12
CA ARG A 228 23.69 -16.83 5.70
C ARG A 228 24.34 -16.98 7.08
N ALA A 229 23.71 -17.76 7.96
CA ALA A 229 24.17 -17.94 9.35
C ALA A 229 25.49 -18.72 9.47
N ASP A 230 25.87 -19.46 8.42
CA ASP A 230 27.15 -20.16 8.27
C ASP A 230 28.34 -19.22 7.97
N ILE A 231 28.07 -17.97 7.57
CA ILE A 231 29.08 -16.92 7.33
C ILE A 231 29.12 -15.88 8.47
N ASN A 232 28.63 -16.22 9.66
CA ASN A 232 28.70 -15.37 10.85
C ASN A 232 30.14 -15.29 11.41
N SER A 233 31.05 -14.70 10.66
CA SER A 233 32.37 -14.26 11.17
C SER A 233 32.29 -12.95 11.95
N ASN A 234 31.13 -12.29 12.01
CA ASN A 234 30.99 -10.94 12.58
C ASN A 234 30.07 -10.82 13.79
N LEU A 235 29.51 -11.92 14.32
CA LEU A 235 28.63 -11.86 15.50
C LEU A 235 29.35 -12.08 16.85
N ASP A 236 30.68 -12.25 16.88
CA ASP A 236 31.39 -12.47 18.14
C ASP A 236 32.89 -12.08 18.10
N SER A 237 33.22 -10.87 17.65
CA SER A 237 34.60 -10.36 17.76
C SER A 237 34.82 -9.43 18.96
N HIS A 238 33.77 -9.04 19.69
CA HIS A 238 33.88 -8.06 20.79
C HIS A 238 33.97 -8.67 22.20
N HIS A 239 33.68 -9.96 22.37
CA HIS A 239 33.67 -10.59 23.69
C HIS A 239 34.41 -11.93 23.78
N GLY A 240 35.45 -12.19 22.97
CA GLY A 240 36.49 -13.19 23.30
C GLY A 240 36.05 -14.61 23.69
N PHE A 241 34.79 -15.01 23.48
CA PHE A 241 34.25 -16.30 23.87
C PHE A 241 33.99 -17.13 22.62
N ILE A 242 35.07 -17.58 21.98
CA ILE A 242 34.99 -18.57 20.90
C ILE A 242 34.39 -19.86 21.48
N LYS A 243 33.06 -20.01 21.37
CA LYS A 243 32.40 -21.32 21.46
C LYS A 243 32.34 -21.88 20.06
N THR A 244 33.21 -22.85 19.77
CA THR A 244 33.08 -23.70 18.58
C THR A 244 31.72 -24.40 18.63
N LYS A 245 30.72 -23.86 17.95
CA LYS A 245 29.48 -24.59 17.71
C LYS A 245 29.78 -25.67 16.66
N LYS A 246 29.76 -26.93 17.07
CA LYS A 246 29.77 -28.05 16.14
C LYS A 246 28.50 -27.96 15.30
N VAL A 247 28.65 -27.60 14.02
CA VAL A 247 27.60 -27.72 13.03
C VAL A 247 27.52 -29.20 12.67
N CYS A 248 26.45 -29.88 13.07
CA CYS A 248 26.13 -31.20 12.53
C CYS A 248 25.64 -31.00 11.10
N ILE A 249 26.52 -31.18 10.12
CA ILE A 249 26.13 -31.31 8.72
C ILE A 249 25.60 -32.74 8.57
N ALA A 250 24.29 -32.89 8.38
CA ALA A 250 23.70 -34.15 7.95
C ALA A 250 24.11 -34.39 6.48
N LEU A 251 25.27 -35.00 6.30
CA LEU A 251 25.92 -35.28 5.03
C LEU A 251 25.41 -36.61 4.48
N ASP A 252 24.10 -36.76 4.23
CA ASP A 252 23.54 -38.00 3.66
C ASP A 252 22.20 -37.77 2.93
N ARG A 253 22.19 -36.95 1.87
CA ARG A 253 21.15 -37.03 0.81
C ARG A 253 21.64 -36.70 -0.61
N LEU A 254 22.97 -36.64 -0.82
CA LEU A 254 23.59 -36.49 -2.14
C LEU A 254 24.29 -37.79 -2.56
N SER A 255 23.53 -38.87 -2.70
CA SER A 255 23.86 -39.95 -3.65
C SER A 255 22.83 -39.83 -4.78
N SER A 256 23.17 -39.32 -5.96
CA SER A 256 23.97 -40.00 -6.99
C SER A 256 23.41 -41.36 -7.37
N ASP A 257 22.21 -41.38 -7.97
CA ASP A 257 21.77 -42.50 -8.81
C ASP A 257 21.62 -42.01 -10.26
N SER A 258 22.77 -41.78 -10.89
CA SER A 258 22.89 -41.94 -12.34
C SER A 258 23.07 -43.44 -12.63
N SER A 259 21.99 -44.13 -12.98
CA SER A 259 22.08 -45.47 -13.56
C SER A 259 21.36 -45.49 -14.90
N SER A 260 22.19 -45.51 -15.94
CA SER A 260 21.84 -45.68 -17.35
C SER A 260 21.25 -47.08 -17.57
N CYS A 261 20.05 -47.16 -18.14
CA CYS A 261 19.52 -48.40 -18.70
C CYS A 261 19.77 -48.37 -20.22
N ASN A 262 20.66 -49.24 -20.69
CA ASN A 262 20.67 -49.71 -22.08
C ASN A 262 21.01 -51.21 -22.08
N ASP A 263 20.30 -51.89 -22.97
CA ASP A 263 20.11 -53.33 -23.13
C ASP A 263 21.40 -54.15 -23.35
N THR A 264 21.35 -55.47 -23.08
CA THR A 264 21.32 -56.53 -24.13
C THR A 264 21.20 -57.93 -23.50
N LYS A 265 20.17 -58.70 -23.90
CA LYS A 265 20.32 -60.07 -24.41
C LYS A 265 19.11 -60.50 -25.22
#